data_AF-A0A5C5WCV2-F1
#
_entry.id   AF-A0A5C5WCV2-F1
#
_cell.length_a   1.000
_cell.length_b   1.000
_cell.length_c   1.000
_cell.angle_alpha   90.00
_cell.angle_beta   90.00
_cell.angle_gamma   90.00
#
_symmetry.space_group_name_H-M   'P 1'
#
loop_
_entity.id
_entity.type
_entity.pdbx_description
1 polymer ?
#
loop_
_entity_poly.entity_id
_entity_poly.type
_entity_poly.pdbx_seq_one_letter_code
_entity_poly.pdbx_strand_id
1 'polypeptide(L)'
;MGVGLIGGMLSFVVFISFINHVAEAIQATNVVKSVAHDLSDAIDRLFPEEIGQSRHEHDDAADEESDAVSTGSTIRSTKEGYLQAIDGETLLHLARKEDLVIQLRCRPGDFLIKEMPIAAASSVADIDEVNKEINQCFLVGSRRTPRQDVECAILELVEVAVRALSPGINDPQTAIACLNYLGAAVAKLAEREFPDPRRRDKDGKVRVIAFPLRFSSAFSTAFDEIRRHSQNTFSVTVHLVKVIGVLAHQVRRTHDREAVLQFLDIIEAEATDCPHNIDDRTQILVLVNNVRQTLSVESLRSDGVSQPSFD
;
A
#
# COMPACT_ATOMS: atom_id res chain seq x y z
N MET A 1 -57.91 14.55 -5.54
CA MET A 1 -57.28 14.56 -4.19
C MET A 1 -56.43 13.31 -3.91
N GLY A 2 -56.77 12.11 -4.38
CA GLY A 2 -56.02 10.89 -4.06
C GLY A 2 -54.58 10.81 -4.58
N VAL A 3 -54.29 11.34 -5.78
CA VAL A 3 -52.95 11.22 -6.41
C VAL A 3 -51.87 11.99 -5.64
N GLY A 4 -52.18 13.18 -5.12
CA GLY A 4 -51.22 13.96 -4.31
C GLY A 4 -50.94 13.33 -2.94
N LEU A 5 -51.93 12.64 -2.38
CA LEU A 5 -51.82 11.94 -1.09
C LEU A 5 -50.99 10.66 -1.23
N ILE A 6 -51.19 9.91 -2.32
CA ILE A 6 -50.37 8.76 -2.71
C ILE A 6 -48.93 9.19 -2.99
N GLY A 7 -48.73 10.28 -3.74
CA GLY A 7 -47.41 10.86 -3.99
C GLY A 7 -46.70 11.28 -2.70
N GLY A 8 -47.41 11.95 -1.79
CA GLY A 8 -46.87 12.34 -0.49
C GLY A 8 -46.47 11.15 0.38
N MET A 9 -47.30 10.10 0.46
CA MET A 9 -46.95 8.86 1.16
C MET A 9 -45.74 8.17 0.53
N LEU A 10 -45.67 8.10 -0.81
CA LEU A 10 -44.53 7.51 -1.51
C LEU A 10 -43.23 8.28 -1.23
N SER A 11 -43.27 9.61 -1.31
CA SER A 11 -42.13 10.47 -0.96
C SER A 11 -41.70 10.30 0.49
N PHE A 12 -42.65 10.16 1.43
CA PHE A 12 -42.34 9.95 2.84
C PHE A 12 -41.69 8.57 3.09
N VAL A 13 -42.18 7.51 2.43
CA VAL A 13 -41.57 6.18 2.50
C VAL A 13 -40.17 6.17 1.89
N VAL A 14 -39.98 6.78 0.72
CA VAL A 14 -38.66 6.92 0.09
C VAL A 14 -37.72 7.74 0.96
N PHE A 15 -38.21 8.81 1.60
CA PHE A 15 -37.42 9.64 2.51
C PHE A 15 -37.01 8.87 3.77
N ILE A 16 -37.92 8.13 4.41
CA ILE A 16 -37.59 7.27 5.55
C ILE A 16 -36.57 6.19 5.13
N SER A 17 -36.78 5.56 3.97
CA SER A 17 -35.84 4.57 3.44
C SER A 17 -34.47 5.17 3.17
N PHE A 18 -34.41 6.40 2.67
CA PHE A 18 -33.17 7.14 2.44
C PHE A 18 -32.46 7.47 3.76
N ILE A 19 -33.18 7.96 4.76
CA ILE A 19 -32.61 8.23 6.09
C ILE A 19 -32.11 6.94 6.74
N ASN A 20 -32.87 5.84 6.66
CA ASN A 20 -32.44 4.55 7.21
C ASN A 20 -31.21 4.02 6.47
N HIS A 21 -31.18 4.12 5.14
CA HIS A 21 -30.02 3.72 4.34
C HIS A 21 -28.78 4.56 4.66
N VAL A 22 -28.93 5.88 4.80
CA VAL A 22 -27.82 6.77 5.21
C VAL A 22 -27.37 6.47 6.63
N ALA A 23 -28.30 6.24 7.57
CA ALA A 23 -27.98 5.91 8.96
C ALA A 23 -27.28 4.53 9.08
N GLU A 24 -27.74 3.53 8.33
CA GLU A 24 -27.09 2.22 8.23
C GLU A 24 -25.72 2.35 7.54
N ALA A 25 -25.59 3.16 6.50
CA ALA A 25 -24.30 3.42 5.84
C ALA A 25 -23.30 4.14 6.75
N ILE A 26 -23.78 4.97 7.69
CA ILE A 26 -22.95 5.66 8.70
C ILE A 26 -22.56 4.74 9.86
N GLN A 27 -23.21 3.57 10.03
CA GLN A 27 -22.73 2.59 11.01
C GLN A 27 -21.28 2.23 10.67
N ALA A 28 -20.38 2.43 11.63
CA ALA A 28 -18.95 2.24 11.45
C ALA A 28 -18.62 0.88 10.81
N THR A 29 -19.39 -0.16 11.12
CA THR A 29 -19.25 -1.50 10.52
C THR A 29 -19.44 -1.53 9.01
N ASN A 30 -20.37 -0.76 8.44
CA ASN A 30 -20.61 -0.72 7.00
C ASN A 30 -19.57 0.12 6.27
N VAL A 31 -19.13 1.23 6.86
CA VAL A 31 -18.00 2.03 6.35
C VAL A 31 -16.74 1.18 6.29
N VAL A 32 -16.39 0.49 7.38
CA VAL A 32 -15.22 -0.40 7.45
C VAL A 32 -15.28 -1.46 6.36
N LYS A 33 -16.43 -2.12 6.16
CA LYS A 33 -16.59 -3.13 5.11
C LYS A 33 -16.43 -2.56 3.71
N SER A 34 -17.01 -1.40 3.43
CA SER A 34 -16.91 -0.76 2.11
C SER A 34 -15.46 -0.39 1.80
N VAL A 35 -14.78 0.31 2.72
CA VAL A 35 -13.39 0.72 2.53
C VAL A 35 -12.46 -0.49 2.44
N ALA A 36 -12.71 -1.54 3.23
CA ALA A 36 -11.97 -2.79 3.14
C ALA A 36 -12.16 -3.51 1.79
N HIS A 37 -13.37 -3.46 1.22
CA HIS A 37 -13.64 -4.00 -0.11
C HIS A 37 -12.88 -3.20 -1.17
N ASP A 38 -12.92 -1.87 -1.12
CA ASP A 38 -12.18 -0.98 -2.03
C ASP A 38 -10.66 -1.24 -1.96
N LEU A 39 -10.13 -1.49 -0.75
CA LEU A 39 -8.74 -1.90 -0.55
C LEU A 39 -8.42 -3.26 -1.18
N SER A 40 -9.26 -4.28 -0.98
CA SER A 40 -9.07 -5.59 -1.61
C SER A 40 -9.08 -5.48 -3.14
N ASP A 41 -10.02 -4.72 -3.69
CA ASP A 41 -10.14 -4.50 -5.14
C ASP A 41 -8.94 -3.74 -5.71
N ALA A 42 -8.41 -2.76 -4.96
CA ALA A 42 -7.18 -2.07 -5.31
C ALA A 42 -5.98 -3.03 -5.34
N ILE A 43 -5.88 -3.95 -4.36
CA ILE A 43 -4.82 -4.97 -4.35
C ILE A 43 -4.94 -5.90 -5.56
N ASP A 44 -6.14 -6.41 -5.86
CA ASP A 44 -6.33 -7.32 -7.01
C ASP A 44 -6.01 -6.65 -8.34
N ARG A 45 -6.36 -5.37 -8.48
CA ARG A 45 -6.08 -4.59 -9.69
C ARG A 45 -4.59 -4.28 -9.85
N LEU A 46 -3.90 -3.94 -8.77
CA LEU A 46 -2.52 -3.44 -8.81
C LEU A 46 -1.46 -4.54 -8.65
N PHE A 47 -1.81 -5.65 -8.01
CA PHE A 47 -0.94 -6.79 -7.71
C PHE A 47 -1.66 -8.11 -8.08
N PRO A 48 -1.91 -8.37 -9.37
CA PRO A 48 -2.60 -9.59 -9.80
C PRO A 48 -1.81 -10.85 -9.44
N GLU A 49 -2.52 -11.97 -9.28
CA GLU A 49 -2.01 -13.25 -8.74
C GLU A 49 -1.02 -13.92 -9.70
N GLU A 50 -1.22 -13.73 -11.01
CA GLU A 50 -0.32 -14.14 -12.07
C GLU A 50 0.15 -12.89 -12.82
N ILE A 51 1.36 -12.42 -12.52
CA ILE A 51 2.05 -11.50 -13.42
C ILE A 51 2.70 -12.39 -14.47
N GLY A 52 2.30 -12.22 -15.73
CA GLY A 52 2.74 -13.07 -16.84
C GLY A 52 4.22 -13.43 -16.74
N GLN A 53 4.52 -14.73 -16.82
CA GLN A 53 5.83 -15.38 -16.74
C GLN A 53 6.97 -14.40 -16.51
N SER A 54 7.38 -14.23 -15.24
CA SER A 54 8.60 -13.53 -14.88
C SER A 54 9.76 -14.17 -15.65
N ARG A 55 10.10 -13.57 -16.79
CA ARG A 55 11.24 -13.99 -17.60
C ARG A 55 12.47 -13.49 -16.87
N HIS A 56 12.84 -14.20 -15.82
CA HIS A 56 14.13 -14.13 -15.13
C HIS A 56 15.21 -14.64 -16.10
N GLU A 57 15.44 -13.94 -17.20
CA GLU A 57 16.57 -14.20 -18.09
C GLU A 57 17.61 -13.08 -17.86
N HIS A 58 18.64 -13.45 -17.09
CA HIS A 58 19.96 -12.84 -16.93
C HIS A 58 20.03 -11.42 -16.36
N ASP A 59 20.56 -11.35 -15.14
CA ASP A 59 20.68 -10.17 -14.27
C ASP A 59 21.87 -9.25 -14.58
N ASP A 60 22.68 -9.53 -15.61
CA ASP A 60 23.92 -8.77 -15.87
C ASP A 60 23.70 -7.45 -16.64
N ALA A 61 22.62 -7.33 -17.43
CA ALA A 61 22.33 -6.10 -18.20
C ALA A 61 21.66 -4.99 -17.36
N ALA A 62 21.23 -5.32 -16.16
CA ALA A 62 20.50 -4.45 -15.24
C ALA A 62 21.34 -3.32 -14.66
N ASP A 63 22.59 -3.61 -14.33
CA ASP A 63 23.50 -2.67 -13.69
C ASP A 63 24.01 -1.64 -14.70
N GLU A 64 24.25 -2.04 -15.96
CA GLU A 64 24.69 -1.13 -17.03
C GLU A 64 23.62 -0.10 -17.43
N GLU A 65 22.34 -0.48 -17.48
CA GLU A 65 21.24 0.42 -17.86
C GLU A 65 20.79 1.35 -16.71
N SER A 66 20.94 0.91 -15.45
CA SER A 66 20.75 1.78 -14.28
C SER A 66 21.88 2.81 -14.17
N ASP A 67 23.12 2.43 -14.50
CA ASP A 67 24.27 3.34 -14.54
C ASP A 67 24.15 4.39 -15.66
N ALA A 68 23.57 4.03 -16.82
CA ALA A 68 23.30 4.96 -17.91
C ALA A 68 22.33 6.10 -17.53
N VAL A 69 21.42 5.86 -16.57
CA VAL A 69 20.49 6.88 -16.06
C VAL A 69 21.08 7.69 -14.90
N SER A 70 22.07 7.16 -14.18
CA SER A 70 22.75 7.85 -13.07
C SER A 70 23.45 9.15 -13.50
N THR A 71 23.88 9.23 -14.76
CA THR A 71 24.50 10.42 -15.39
C THR A 71 23.54 11.17 -16.34
N GLY A 72 22.27 10.76 -16.37
CA GLY A 72 21.24 11.28 -17.26
C GLY A 72 20.71 12.66 -16.86
N SER A 73 19.85 13.21 -17.72
CA SER A 73 19.20 14.50 -17.49
C SER A 73 18.04 14.37 -16.50
N THR A 74 17.96 15.31 -15.55
CA THR A 74 16.91 15.31 -14.52
C THR A 74 15.62 15.93 -15.05
N ILE A 75 14.52 15.21 -14.92
CA ILE A 75 13.16 15.67 -15.25
C ILE A 75 12.52 16.24 -14.00
N ARG A 76 11.96 17.45 -14.11
CA ARG A 76 11.43 18.22 -12.97
C ARG A 76 9.92 18.40 -13.09
N SER A 77 9.23 18.37 -11.96
CA SER A 77 7.79 18.60 -11.94
C SER A 77 7.44 20.02 -12.37
N THR A 78 6.51 20.13 -13.31
CA THR A 78 5.90 21.40 -13.72
C THR A 78 4.65 21.76 -12.89
N LYS A 79 4.16 20.81 -12.09
CA LYS A 79 2.90 20.89 -11.32
C LYS A 79 3.17 20.69 -9.81
N GLU A 80 2.20 21.09 -9.00
CA GLU A 80 2.16 20.84 -7.56
C GLU A 80 0.86 20.08 -7.21
N GLY A 81 0.95 19.11 -6.30
CA GLY A 81 -0.19 18.30 -5.85
C GLY A 81 0.11 16.81 -5.78
N TYR A 82 -0.89 16.00 -5.48
CA TYR A 82 -0.74 14.54 -5.41
C TYR A 82 -0.68 13.91 -6.80
N LEU A 83 0.34 13.09 -7.04
CA LEU A 83 0.42 12.25 -8.23
C LEU A 83 -0.66 11.16 -8.12
N GLN A 84 -1.70 11.23 -8.96
CA GLN A 84 -2.83 10.32 -8.92
C GLN A 84 -2.63 9.11 -9.84
N ALA A 85 -1.95 9.33 -10.98
CA ALA A 85 -1.65 8.28 -11.93
C ALA A 85 -0.46 8.65 -12.83
N ILE A 86 0.21 7.62 -13.34
CA ILE A 86 1.20 7.73 -14.41
C ILE A 86 0.67 6.94 -15.62
N ASP A 87 0.60 7.60 -16.77
CA ASP A 87 0.31 6.95 -18.04
C ASP A 87 1.55 6.21 -18.56
N GLY A 88 1.68 4.95 -18.15
CA GLY A 88 2.82 4.10 -18.50
C GLY A 88 2.92 3.78 -19.99
N GLU A 89 1.79 3.72 -20.72
CA GLU A 89 1.79 3.42 -22.15
C GLU A 89 2.33 4.59 -22.97
N THR A 90 1.85 5.81 -22.67
CA THR A 90 2.35 7.03 -23.29
C THR A 90 3.83 7.26 -22.95
N LEU A 91 4.22 6.99 -21.70
CA LEU A 91 5.62 7.10 -21.27
C LEU A 91 6.53 6.08 -21.99
N LEU A 92 6.06 4.85 -22.18
CA LEU A 92 6.80 3.81 -22.91
C LEU A 92 6.93 4.18 -24.40
N HIS A 93 5.87 4.71 -25.01
CA HIS A 93 5.90 5.18 -26.39
C HIS A 93 6.89 6.32 -26.58
N LEU A 94 6.89 7.29 -25.66
CA LEU A 94 7.85 8.40 -25.63
C LEU A 94 9.29 7.90 -25.52
N ALA A 95 9.56 7.04 -24.53
CA ALA A 95 10.88 6.45 -24.34
C ALA A 95 11.37 5.68 -25.57
N ARG A 96 10.48 5.01 -26.31
CA ARG A 96 10.82 4.34 -27.56
C ARG A 96 11.09 5.31 -28.71
N LYS A 97 10.25 6.34 -28.86
CA LYS A 97 10.35 7.37 -29.92
C LYS A 97 11.69 8.10 -29.87
N GLU A 98 12.12 8.47 -28.66
CA GLU A 98 13.34 9.23 -28.42
C GLU A 98 14.57 8.34 -28.11
N ASP A 99 14.41 7.01 -28.18
CA ASP A 99 15.39 5.99 -27.78
C ASP A 99 16.00 6.20 -26.38
N LEU A 100 15.16 6.53 -25.40
CA LEU A 100 15.54 6.84 -24.02
C LEU A 100 15.27 5.68 -23.06
N VAL A 101 15.97 5.74 -21.92
CA VAL A 101 15.63 5.02 -20.69
C VAL A 101 15.21 6.05 -19.64
N ILE A 102 14.00 5.90 -19.09
CA ILE A 102 13.42 6.81 -18.10
C ILE A 102 13.32 6.09 -16.75
N GLN A 103 14.01 6.58 -15.73
CA GLN A 103 13.88 6.10 -14.35
C GLN A 103 12.99 7.04 -13.55
N LEU A 104 11.84 6.54 -13.11
CA LEU A 104 10.92 7.28 -12.25
C LEU A 104 11.50 7.40 -10.83
N ARG A 105 11.31 8.58 -10.23
CA ARG A 105 11.74 8.89 -8.85
C ARG A 105 10.56 9.15 -7.90
N CYS A 106 9.35 9.01 -8.41
CA CYS A 106 8.11 9.13 -7.66
C CYS A 106 7.11 8.12 -8.19
N ARG A 107 6.06 7.89 -7.40
CA ARG A 107 4.98 6.96 -7.70
C ARG A 107 3.62 7.60 -7.37
N PRO A 108 2.51 7.08 -7.91
CA PRO A 108 1.19 7.50 -7.48
C PRO A 108 1.06 7.46 -5.95
N GLY A 109 0.50 8.53 -5.38
CA GLY A 109 0.46 8.80 -3.94
C GLY A 109 1.40 9.91 -3.50
N ASP A 110 2.55 10.10 -4.16
CA ASP A 110 3.51 11.12 -3.77
C ASP A 110 2.96 12.54 -3.96
N PHE A 111 3.30 13.45 -3.04
CA PHE A 111 3.00 14.87 -3.19
C PHE A 111 4.14 15.54 -3.96
N LEU A 112 3.84 16.03 -5.15
CA LEU A 112 4.80 16.72 -6.01
C LEU A 112 4.87 18.20 -5.64
N ILE A 113 6.09 18.72 -5.53
CA ILE A 113 6.41 20.13 -5.41
C ILE A 113 6.95 20.60 -6.77
N LYS A 114 6.57 21.78 -7.20
CA LYS A 114 7.10 22.36 -8.45
C LYS A 114 8.64 22.38 -8.44
N GLU A 115 9.26 22.06 -9.57
CA GLU A 115 10.70 21.92 -9.77
C GLU A 115 11.38 20.73 -9.07
N MET A 116 10.65 19.90 -8.32
CA MET A 116 11.26 18.71 -7.71
C MET A 116 11.62 17.65 -8.78
N PRO A 117 12.70 16.89 -8.61
CA PRO A 117 13.00 15.76 -9.49
C PRO A 117 11.90 14.70 -9.45
N ILE A 118 11.34 14.35 -10.61
CA ILE A 118 10.30 13.32 -10.75
C ILE A 118 10.75 12.09 -11.54
N ALA A 119 11.75 12.26 -12.40
CA ALA A 119 12.38 11.19 -13.15
C ALA A 119 13.82 11.60 -13.55
N ALA A 120 14.59 10.62 -14.02
CA ALA A 120 15.83 10.83 -14.76
C ALA A 120 15.69 10.15 -16.11
N ALA A 121 16.19 10.79 -17.17
CA ALA A 121 16.23 10.23 -18.52
C ALA A 121 17.69 10.07 -18.95
N SER A 122 18.03 8.99 -19.67
CA SER A 122 19.32 8.88 -20.37
C SER A 122 19.58 10.11 -21.23
N SER A 123 20.85 10.44 -21.53
CA SER A 123 21.26 11.69 -22.22
C SER A 123 20.31 12.10 -23.36
N VAL A 124 19.71 13.29 -23.24
CA VAL A 124 18.78 13.89 -24.22
C VAL A 124 19.38 15.12 -24.87
N ALA A 125 19.08 15.33 -26.16
CA ALA A 125 19.49 16.51 -26.89
C ALA A 125 18.67 17.76 -26.54
N ASP A 126 17.35 17.60 -26.35
CA ASP A 126 16.43 18.65 -25.91
C ASP A 126 15.74 18.23 -24.60
N ILE A 127 16.29 18.70 -23.48
CA ILE A 127 15.74 18.39 -22.16
C ILE A 127 14.40 19.08 -21.90
N ASP A 128 14.15 20.25 -22.50
CA ASP A 128 12.95 21.03 -22.22
C ASP A 128 11.71 20.39 -22.87
N GLU A 129 11.86 19.91 -24.11
CA GLU A 129 10.80 19.17 -24.80
C GLU A 129 10.48 17.84 -24.08
N VAL A 130 11.51 17.04 -23.76
CA VAL A 130 11.34 15.76 -23.05
C VAL A 130 10.75 15.97 -21.66
N ASN A 131 11.17 17.01 -20.93
CA ASN A 131 10.61 17.34 -19.63
C ASN A 131 9.10 17.65 -19.73
N LYS A 132 8.69 18.40 -20.76
CA LYS A 132 7.28 18.71 -21.01
C LYS A 132 6.46 17.46 -21.36
N GLU A 133 6.96 16.61 -22.25
CA GLU A 133 6.26 15.39 -22.67
C GLU A 133 6.13 14.38 -21.52
N ILE A 134 7.17 14.20 -20.70
CA ILE A 134 7.09 13.34 -19.50
C ILE A 134 6.07 13.91 -18.51
N ASN A 135 6.05 15.22 -18.26
CA ASN A 135 5.07 15.85 -17.36
C ASN A 135 3.61 15.68 -17.83
N GLN A 136 3.36 15.49 -19.13
CA GLN A 136 2.03 15.20 -19.66
C GLN A 136 1.54 13.79 -19.31
N CYS A 137 2.47 12.85 -19.08
CA CYS A 137 2.16 11.49 -18.63
C CYS A 137 1.73 11.43 -17.15
N PHE A 138 1.86 12.54 -16.41
CA PHE A 138 1.62 12.61 -14.97
C PHE A 138 0.29 13.31 -14.68
N LEU A 139 -0.65 12.55 -14.13
CA LEU A 139 -1.92 13.08 -13.63
C LEU A 139 -1.74 13.56 -12.19
N VAL A 140 -1.78 14.88 -11.99
CA VAL A 140 -1.61 15.52 -10.68
C VAL A 140 -2.93 16.16 -10.27
N GLY A 141 -3.37 15.91 -9.03
CA GLY A 141 -4.62 16.43 -8.48
C GLY A 141 -4.49 16.92 -7.04
N SER A 142 -5.58 17.46 -6.50
CA SER A 142 -5.60 18.05 -5.15
C SER A 142 -5.74 17.02 -4.02
N ARG A 143 -5.98 15.75 -4.35
CA ARG A 143 -6.18 14.65 -3.39
C ARG A 143 -5.53 13.37 -3.91
N ARG A 144 -5.13 12.48 -2.98
CA ARG A 144 -4.77 11.10 -3.31
C ARG A 144 -5.98 10.33 -3.83
N THR A 145 -5.72 9.25 -4.56
CA THR A 145 -6.76 8.35 -5.07
C THR A 145 -6.26 6.91 -5.04
N PRO A 146 -7.11 5.92 -4.74
CA PRO A 146 -6.70 4.51 -4.72
C PRO A 146 -6.51 3.90 -6.12
N ARG A 147 -6.63 4.69 -7.20
CA ARG A 147 -6.63 4.21 -8.59
C ARG A 147 -5.34 3.47 -8.95
N GLN A 148 -4.19 4.06 -8.61
CA GLN A 148 -2.86 3.47 -8.78
C GLN A 148 -2.02 3.51 -7.49
N ASP A 149 -2.61 3.86 -6.36
CA ASP A 149 -1.96 3.96 -5.05
C ASP A 149 -2.70 3.07 -4.04
N VAL A 150 -2.16 1.88 -3.76
CA VAL A 150 -2.73 0.99 -2.74
C VAL A 150 -2.54 1.54 -1.32
N GLU A 151 -1.50 2.34 -1.08
CA GLU A 151 -1.26 2.96 0.23
C GLU A 151 -2.37 3.98 0.53
N CYS A 152 -2.94 4.65 -0.48
CA CYS A 152 -4.15 5.46 -0.31
C CYS A 152 -5.33 4.65 0.26
N ALA A 153 -5.61 3.47 -0.31
CA ALA A 153 -6.70 2.61 0.18
C ALA A 153 -6.42 2.06 1.60
N ILE A 154 -5.16 1.77 1.93
CA ILE A 154 -4.74 1.42 3.29
C ILE A 154 -5.00 2.60 4.23
N LEU A 155 -4.57 3.81 3.84
CA LEU A 155 -4.72 5.02 4.64
C LEU A 155 -6.18 5.37 4.92
N GLU A 156 -7.08 5.17 3.97
CA GLU A 156 -8.53 5.37 4.19
C GLU A 156 -9.06 4.48 5.32
N LEU A 157 -8.64 3.22 5.38
CA LEU A 157 -9.05 2.30 6.45
C LEU A 157 -8.36 2.61 7.79
N VAL A 158 -7.10 3.05 7.74
CA VAL A 158 -6.35 3.54 8.91
C VAL A 158 -7.01 4.79 9.49
N GLU A 159 -7.49 5.73 8.66
CA GLU A 159 -8.20 6.93 9.12
C GLU A 159 -9.46 6.55 9.90
N VAL A 160 -10.21 5.54 9.44
CA VAL A 160 -11.38 5.02 10.17
C VAL A 160 -10.97 4.44 11.52
N ALA A 161 -9.88 3.65 11.58
CA ALA A 161 -9.38 3.07 12.82
C ALA A 161 -8.93 4.14 13.82
N VAL A 162 -8.12 5.10 13.37
CA VAL A 162 -7.60 6.21 14.19
C VAL A 162 -8.73 7.10 14.69
N ARG A 163 -9.73 7.40 13.83
CA ARG A 163 -10.92 8.16 14.25
C ARG A 163 -11.71 7.42 15.32
N ALA A 164 -11.85 6.10 15.20
CA ALA A 164 -12.51 5.27 16.22
C ALA A 164 -11.74 5.29 17.56
N LEU A 165 -10.40 5.30 17.53
CA LEU A 165 -9.56 5.40 18.72
C LEU A 165 -9.45 6.82 19.31
N SER A 166 -9.96 7.84 18.62
CA SER A 166 -9.88 9.21 19.12
C SER A 166 -10.65 9.38 20.45
N PRO A 167 -10.20 10.27 21.36
CA PRO A 167 -10.85 10.46 22.67
C PRO A 167 -12.34 10.82 22.62
N GLY A 168 -12.80 11.42 21.52
CA GLY A 168 -14.20 11.81 21.34
C GLY A 168 -15.12 10.66 20.89
N ILE A 169 -14.57 9.59 20.30
CA ILE A 169 -15.34 8.42 19.83
C ILE A 169 -15.10 7.23 20.76
N ASN A 170 -13.83 6.88 21.00
CA ASN A 170 -13.40 5.79 21.86
C ASN A 170 -14.15 4.47 21.58
N ASP A 171 -14.08 4.00 20.33
CA ASP A 171 -14.66 2.74 19.85
C ASP A 171 -13.55 1.74 19.46
N PRO A 172 -13.02 0.97 20.43
CA PRO A 172 -12.02 -0.07 20.17
C PRO A 172 -12.49 -1.16 19.21
N GLN A 173 -13.79 -1.46 19.16
CA GLN A 173 -14.32 -2.57 18.38
C GLN A 173 -14.25 -2.27 16.88
N THR A 174 -14.53 -1.02 16.49
CA THR A 174 -14.34 -0.54 15.13
C THR A 174 -12.87 -0.57 14.72
N ALA A 175 -11.95 -0.14 15.60
CA ALA A 175 -10.51 -0.19 15.31
C ALA A 175 -10.01 -1.64 15.14
N ILE A 176 -10.48 -2.57 15.98
CA ILE A 176 -10.21 -4.00 15.86
C ILE A 176 -10.73 -4.55 14.53
N ALA A 177 -11.91 -4.14 14.08
CA ALA A 177 -12.44 -4.52 12.78
C ALA A 177 -11.54 -4.03 11.64
N CYS A 178 -11.09 -2.76 11.67
CA CYS A 178 -10.13 -2.24 10.69
C CYS A 178 -8.83 -3.04 10.68
N LEU A 179 -8.27 -3.36 11.86
CA LEU A 179 -7.06 -4.16 11.97
C LEU A 179 -7.18 -5.54 11.32
N ASN A 180 -8.33 -6.21 11.44
CA ASN A 180 -8.55 -7.49 10.78
C ASN A 180 -8.51 -7.36 9.25
N TYR A 181 -9.17 -6.35 8.70
CA TYR A 181 -9.18 -6.12 7.25
C TYR A 181 -7.81 -5.66 6.73
N LEU A 182 -7.11 -4.80 7.47
CA LEU A 182 -5.73 -4.41 7.15
C LEU A 182 -4.80 -5.63 7.20
N GLY A 183 -4.93 -6.48 8.21
CA GLY A 183 -4.21 -7.75 8.33
C GLY A 183 -4.42 -8.64 7.11
N ALA A 184 -5.67 -8.84 6.71
CA ALA A 184 -6.01 -9.62 5.52
C ALA A 184 -5.45 -9.01 4.22
N ALA A 185 -5.53 -7.68 4.07
CA ALA A 185 -5.01 -6.96 2.92
C ALA A 185 -3.48 -7.05 2.82
N VAL A 186 -2.76 -6.86 3.93
CA VAL A 186 -1.30 -6.97 3.98
C VAL A 186 -0.85 -8.42 3.81
N ALA A 187 -1.61 -9.41 4.33
CA ALA A 187 -1.33 -10.82 4.09
C ALA A 187 -1.45 -11.17 2.61
N LYS A 188 -2.50 -10.67 1.95
CA LYS A 188 -2.65 -10.80 0.49
C LYS A 188 -1.46 -10.19 -0.24
N LEU A 189 -1.01 -8.98 0.13
CA LEU A 189 0.19 -8.37 -0.45
C LEU A 189 1.47 -9.18 -0.19
N ALA A 190 1.60 -9.84 0.97
CA ALA A 190 2.74 -10.72 1.26
C ALA A 190 2.78 -11.95 0.35
N GLU A 191 1.63 -12.44 -0.11
CA GLU A 191 1.54 -13.57 -1.03
C GLU A 191 1.72 -13.18 -2.51
N ARG A 192 1.44 -11.92 -2.88
CA ARG A 192 1.59 -11.45 -4.26
C ARG A 192 3.04 -11.17 -4.62
N GLU A 193 3.36 -11.33 -5.90
CA GLU A 193 4.62 -10.84 -6.45
C GLU A 193 4.49 -9.35 -6.77
N PHE A 194 5.46 -8.55 -6.30
CA PHE A 194 5.54 -7.15 -6.68
C PHE A 194 6.01 -7.09 -8.15
N PRO A 195 5.33 -6.31 -9.01
CA PRO A 195 5.71 -6.21 -10.41
C PRO A 195 7.18 -5.76 -10.57
N ASP A 196 7.88 -6.36 -11.55
CA ASP A 196 9.20 -5.88 -11.96
C ASP A 196 9.09 -4.36 -12.28
N PRO A 197 9.94 -3.51 -11.66
CA PRO A 197 9.94 -2.09 -11.96
C PRO A 197 10.31 -1.80 -13.43
N ARG A 198 11.00 -2.72 -14.12
CA ARG A 198 11.45 -2.54 -15.50
C ARG A 198 10.30 -2.81 -16.48
N ARG A 199 10.01 -1.81 -17.32
CA ARG A 199 9.08 -1.92 -18.44
C ARG A 199 9.87 -1.94 -19.73
N ARG A 200 9.64 -3.00 -20.51
CA ARG A 200 10.31 -3.25 -21.78
C ARG A 200 9.41 -2.87 -22.95
N ASP A 201 9.99 -2.43 -24.04
CA ASP A 201 9.26 -2.26 -25.30
C ASP A 201 9.03 -3.61 -26.02
N LYS A 202 8.44 -3.54 -27.22
CA LYS A 202 8.15 -4.72 -28.05
C LYS A 202 9.40 -5.45 -28.51
N ASP A 203 10.56 -4.79 -28.47
CA ASP A 203 11.86 -5.33 -28.89
C ASP A 203 12.63 -5.91 -27.67
N GLY A 204 12.03 -5.87 -26.48
CA GLY A 204 12.60 -6.41 -25.24
C GLY A 204 13.58 -5.47 -24.54
N LYS A 205 13.80 -4.25 -25.05
CA LYS A 205 14.72 -3.26 -24.44
C LYS A 205 14.04 -2.56 -23.26
N VAL A 206 14.76 -2.36 -22.15
CA VAL A 206 14.24 -1.59 -21.01
C VAL A 206 14.08 -0.13 -21.41
N ARG A 207 12.92 0.44 -21.12
CA ARG A 207 12.56 1.81 -21.48
C ARG A 207 12.13 2.65 -20.29
N VAL A 208 11.43 2.05 -19.34
CA VAL A 208 10.99 2.72 -18.13
C VAL A 208 11.36 1.87 -16.92
N ILE A 209 11.99 2.48 -15.92
CA ILE A 209 12.26 1.88 -14.61
C ILE A 209 11.34 2.59 -13.61
N ALA A 210 10.27 1.92 -13.19
CA ALA A 210 9.31 2.45 -12.24
C ALA A 210 9.90 2.57 -10.83
N PHE A 211 9.30 3.42 -10.00
CA PHE A 211 9.60 3.49 -8.57
C PHE A 211 8.65 2.56 -7.80
N PRO A 212 9.08 1.33 -7.44
CA PRO A 212 8.16 0.30 -6.96
C PRO A 212 7.66 0.59 -5.54
N LEU A 213 6.46 0.09 -5.24
CA LEU A 213 6.02 -0.07 -3.85
C LEU A 213 6.80 -1.22 -3.20
N ARG A 214 7.10 -1.08 -1.92
CA ARG A 214 7.69 -2.16 -1.10
C ARG A 214 6.68 -2.62 -0.06
N PHE A 215 6.71 -3.90 0.28
CA PHE A 215 5.90 -4.47 1.36
C PHE A 215 6.05 -3.68 2.66
N SER A 216 7.28 -3.35 3.06
CA SER A 216 7.55 -2.60 4.30
C SER A 216 6.82 -1.26 4.35
N SER A 217 6.69 -0.57 3.21
CA SER A 217 5.97 0.69 3.08
C SER A 217 4.47 0.51 3.35
N ALA A 218 3.86 -0.50 2.70
CA ALA A 218 2.45 -0.83 2.91
C ALA A 218 2.18 -1.32 4.34
N PHE A 219 3.08 -2.14 4.89
CA PHE A 219 3.00 -2.66 6.25
C PHE A 219 3.04 -1.54 7.30
N SER A 220 4.03 -0.65 7.24
CA SER A 220 4.14 0.50 8.15
C SER A 220 2.94 1.43 8.01
N THR A 221 2.50 1.69 6.76
CA THR A 221 1.31 2.51 6.51
C THR A 221 0.07 1.91 7.17
N ALA A 222 -0.09 0.59 7.17
CA ALA A 222 -1.25 -0.10 7.75
C ALA A 222 -1.26 -0.07 9.29
N PHE A 223 -0.11 -0.22 9.95
CA PHE A 223 -0.07 -0.54 11.38
C PHE A 223 0.52 0.54 12.28
N ASP A 224 1.44 1.38 11.80
CA ASP A 224 2.18 2.31 12.66
C ASP A 224 1.28 3.35 13.34
N GLU A 225 0.34 3.93 12.59
CA GLU A 225 -0.52 4.99 13.11
C GLU A 225 -1.55 4.45 14.11
N ILE A 226 -2.07 3.23 13.86
CA ILE A 226 -2.99 2.55 14.77
C ILE A 226 -2.25 2.18 16.06
N ARG A 227 -1.02 1.65 15.97
CA ARG A 227 -0.17 1.35 17.14
C ARG A 227 0.04 2.57 18.02
N ARG A 228 0.38 3.72 17.43
CA ARG A 228 0.54 4.99 18.18
C ARG A 228 -0.73 5.42 18.89
N HIS A 229 -1.89 5.28 18.25
CA HIS A 229 -3.18 5.65 18.84
C HIS A 229 -3.74 4.61 19.83
N SER A 230 -3.27 3.36 19.80
CA SER A 230 -3.74 2.30 20.69
C SER A 230 -3.02 2.24 22.04
N GLN A 231 -2.04 3.11 22.31
CA GLN A 231 -1.23 3.09 23.54
C GLN A 231 -2.06 3.06 24.83
N ASN A 232 -3.22 3.73 24.84
CA ASN A 232 -4.12 3.76 26.01
C ASN A 232 -5.27 2.74 25.94
N THR A 233 -5.31 1.89 24.91
CA THR A 233 -6.37 0.90 24.68
C THR A 233 -5.75 -0.49 24.54
N PHE A 234 -5.51 -1.14 25.68
CA PHE A 234 -4.82 -2.43 25.74
C PHE A 234 -5.40 -3.51 24.82
N SER A 235 -6.73 -3.62 24.75
CA SER A 235 -7.42 -4.61 23.90
C SER A 235 -7.06 -4.47 22.41
N VAL A 236 -6.83 -3.24 21.93
CA VAL A 236 -6.47 -2.95 20.54
C VAL A 236 -5.01 -3.30 20.29
N THR A 237 -4.10 -2.97 21.22
CA THR A 237 -2.68 -3.35 21.11
C THR A 237 -2.49 -4.87 21.11
N VAL A 238 -3.19 -5.59 21.99
CA VAL A 238 -3.19 -7.07 21.98
C VAL A 238 -3.73 -7.61 20.65
N HIS A 239 -4.80 -7.02 20.13
CA HIS A 239 -5.39 -7.47 18.88
C HIS A 239 -4.48 -7.19 17.68
N LEU A 240 -3.81 -6.04 17.67
CA LEU A 240 -2.79 -5.69 16.67
C LEU A 240 -1.71 -6.77 16.61
N VAL A 241 -1.08 -7.14 17.75
CA VAL A 241 -0.05 -8.18 17.77
C VAL A 241 -0.59 -9.55 17.31
N LYS A 242 -1.85 -9.88 17.65
CA LYS A 242 -2.50 -11.11 17.15
C LYS A 242 -2.67 -11.08 15.62
N VAL A 243 -3.09 -9.97 15.05
CA VAL A 243 -3.20 -9.79 13.60
C VAL A 243 -1.83 -9.95 12.93
N ILE A 244 -0.79 -9.34 13.50
CA ILE A 244 0.60 -9.53 13.01
C ILE A 244 1.02 -11.00 13.13
N GLY A 245 0.62 -11.70 14.20
CA GLY A 245 0.87 -13.13 14.36
C GLY A 245 0.21 -14.00 13.29
N VAL A 246 -1.02 -13.69 12.90
CA VAL A 246 -1.69 -14.37 11.79
C VAL A 246 -0.97 -14.06 10.47
N LEU A 247 -0.66 -12.78 10.23
CA LEU A 247 0.06 -12.30 9.06
C LEU A 247 1.43 -12.99 8.89
N ALA A 248 2.14 -13.24 9.99
CA ALA A 248 3.48 -13.84 9.99
C ALA A 248 3.54 -15.20 9.27
N HIS A 249 2.42 -15.93 9.15
CA HIS A 249 2.36 -17.17 8.38
C HIS A 249 2.41 -16.96 6.85
N GLN A 250 2.03 -15.78 6.35
CA GLN A 250 2.10 -15.44 4.92
C GLN A 250 3.41 -14.73 4.54
N VAL A 251 4.16 -14.19 5.51
CA VAL A 251 5.39 -13.43 5.24
C VAL A 251 6.59 -14.36 5.03
N ARG A 252 6.88 -14.67 3.75
CA ARG A 252 7.97 -15.59 3.38
C ARG A 252 9.28 -14.90 3.03
N ARG A 253 9.23 -13.73 2.38
CA ARG A 253 10.43 -13.04 1.89
C ARG A 253 11.25 -12.47 3.05
N THR A 254 12.56 -12.59 2.98
CA THR A 254 13.48 -12.15 4.05
C THR A 254 13.31 -10.67 4.40
N HIS A 255 13.22 -9.80 3.39
CA HIS A 255 13.01 -8.36 3.61
C HIS A 255 11.65 -8.03 4.24
N ASP A 256 10.60 -8.78 3.88
CA ASP A 256 9.26 -8.57 4.45
C ASP A 256 9.24 -9.00 5.93
N ARG A 257 9.92 -10.11 6.26
CA ARG A 257 10.09 -10.60 7.63
C ARG A 257 10.87 -9.61 8.50
N GLU A 258 11.92 -9.00 7.95
CA GLU A 258 12.69 -7.98 8.65
C GLU A 258 11.81 -6.79 9.05
N ALA A 259 10.93 -6.32 8.16
CA ALA A 259 9.98 -5.24 8.47
C ALA A 259 9.04 -5.61 9.64
N VAL A 260 8.55 -6.85 9.66
CA VAL A 260 7.70 -7.34 10.77
C VAL A 260 8.50 -7.42 12.08
N LEU A 261 9.73 -7.92 12.05
CA LEU A 261 10.59 -8.00 13.22
C LEU A 261 10.89 -6.62 13.81
N GLN A 262 11.25 -5.65 12.96
CA GLN A 262 11.47 -4.27 13.39
C GLN A 262 10.23 -3.68 14.06
N PHE A 263 9.04 -3.97 13.54
CA PHE A 263 7.79 -3.52 14.16
C PHE A 263 7.53 -4.16 15.53
N LEU A 264 7.82 -5.45 15.68
CA LEU A 264 7.72 -6.16 16.95
C LEU A 264 8.70 -5.63 18.00
N ASP A 265 9.93 -5.26 17.59
CA ASP A 265 10.93 -4.66 18.47
C ASP A 265 10.42 -3.33 19.06
N ILE A 266 9.73 -2.52 18.26
CA ILE A 266 9.15 -1.27 18.75
C ILE A 266 8.01 -1.54 19.75
N ILE A 267 7.14 -2.52 19.46
CA ILE A 267 6.06 -2.89 20.39
C ILE A 267 6.61 -3.42 21.73
N GLU A 268 7.67 -4.24 21.69
CA GLU A 268 8.32 -4.74 22.91
C GLU A 268 8.93 -3.61 23.75
N ALA A 269 9.58 -2.63 23.10
CA ALA A 269 10.10 -1.45 23.77
C ALA A 269 8.97 -0.62 24.41
N GLU A 270 7.90 -0.33 23.66
CA GLU A 270 6.74 0.42 24.17
C GLU A 270 6.03 -0.30 25.34
N ALA A 271 5.91 -1.63 25.28
CA ALA A 271 5.32 -2.43 26.36
C ALA A 271 6.21 -2.47 27.61
N THR A 272 7.54 -2.39 27.45
CA THR A 272 8.49 -2.38 28.55
C THR A 272 8.49 -1.05 29.30
N ASP A 273 8.28 0.06 28.58
CA ASP A 273 8.25 1.41 29.12
C ASP A 273 6.91 1.78 29.78
N CYS A 274 5.84 0.98 29.58
CA CYS A 274 4.55 1.20 30.25
C CYS A 274 4.61 0.84 31.75
N PRO A 275 4.50 1.81 32.68
CA PRO A 275 4.66 1.57 34.12
C PRO A 275 3.39 1.01 34.79
N HIS A 276 2.27 0.91 34.05
CA HIS A 276 0.98 0.51 34.58
C HIS A 276 0.54 -0.84 33.98
N ASN A 277 0.16 -1.76 34.88
CA ASN A 277 -0.37 -3.10 34.61
C ASN A 277 0.64 -4.16 34.09
N ILE A 278 1.26 -4.90 35.04
CA ILE A 278 2.25 -5.97 34.77
C ILE A 278 1.65 -7.12 33.95
N ASP A 279 0.37 -7.43 34.16
CA ASP A 279 -0.30 -8.54 33.47
C ASP A 279 -0.48 -8.25 31.98
N ASP A 280 -0.87 -7.01 31.66
CA ASP A 280 -1.02 -6.52 30.29
C ASP A 280 0.31 -6.58 29.52
N ARG A 281 1.38 -6.06 30.15
CA ARG A 281 2.74 -6.15 29.60
C ARG A 281 3.15 -7.58 29.33
N THR A 282 2.95 -8.47 30.30
CA THR A 282 3.33 -9.88 30.18
C THR A 282 2.62 -10.54 29.00
N GLN A 283 1.33 -10.25 28.82
CA GLN A 283 0.56 -10.78 27.70
C GLN A 283 1.09 -10.31 26.34
N ILE A 284 1.44 -9.02 26.19
CA ILE A 284 2.01 -8.50 24.94
C ILE A 284 3.35 -9.18 24.64
N LEU A 285 4.24 -9.28 25.62
CA LEU A 285 5.57 -9.90 25.44
C LEU A 285 5.46 -11.38 25.04
N VAL A 286 4.51 -12.13 25.62
CA VAL A 286 4.25 -13.52 25.21
C VAL A 286 3.79 -13.57 23.75
N LEU A 287 2.86 -12.70 23.35
CA LEU A 287 2.38 -12.66 21.97
C LEU A 287 3.50 -12.31 20.99
N VAL A 288 4.30 -11.27 21.28
CA VAL A 288 5.46 -10.86 20.47
C VAL A 288 6.42 -12.04 20.26
N ASN A 289 6.75 -12.77 21.32
CA ASN A 289 7.64 -13.93 21.24
C ASN A 289 7.04 -15.06 20.38
N ASN A 290 5.73 -15.31 20.45
CA ASN A 290 5.06 -16.29 19.60
C ASN A 290 5.13 -15.89 18.12
N VAL A 291 4.98 -14.60 17.81
CA VAL A 291 5.13 -14.12 16.42
C VAL A 291 6.57 -14.31 15.93
N ARG A 292 7.58 -13.97 16.74
CA ARG A 292 8.99 -14.20 16.39
C ARG A 292 9.29 -15.67 16.10
N GLN A 293 8.76 -16.58 16.93
CA GLN A 293 8.91 -18.02 16.68
C GLN A 293 8.27 -18.45 15.36
N THR A 294 7.08 -17.93 15.05
CA THR A 294 6.39 -18.20 13.79
C THR A 294 7.23 -17.76 12.58
N LEU A 295 7.78 -16.55 12.63
CA LEU A 295 8.68 -16.04 11.58
C LEU A 295 9.96 -16.87 11.44
N SER A 296 10.51 -17.39 12.54
CA SER A 296 11.69 -18.26 12.51
C SER A 296 11.39 -19.63 11.88
N VAL A 297 10.25 -20.24 12.21
CA VAL A 297 9.83 -21.53 11.61
C VAL A 297 9.59 -21.39 10.11
N GLU A 298 8.96 -20.30 9.68
CA GLU A 298 8.70 -20.08 8.25
C GLU A 298 9.98 -19.80 7.46
N SER A 299 11.01 -19.21 8.09
CA SER A 299 12.39 -19.13 7.52
C SER A 299 12.92 -20.49 7.09
N LEU A 300 12.83 -21.46 7.99
CA LEU A 300 13.43 -22.77 7.78
C LEU A 300 12.69 -23.53 6.67
N ARG A 301 11.41 -23.22 6.46
CA ARG A 301 10.61 -23.75 5.36
C ARG A 301 10.97 -23.10 4.03
N SER A 302 11.15 -21.77 3.97
CA SER A 302 11.56 -21.10 2.73
C SER A 302 12.96 -21.56 2.27
N ASP A 303 13.88 -21.73 3.21
CA ASP A 303 15.27 -22.11 2.91
C ASP A 303 15.40 -23.60 2.52
N GLY A 304 14.46 -24.44 2.97
CA GLY A 304 14.43 -25.88 2.69
C GLY A 304 13.80 -26.30 1.35
N VAL A 305 13.19 -25.37 0.58
CA VAL A 305 12.56 -25.69 -0.72
C VAL A 305 13.56 -25.72 -1.88
N SER A 306 14.83 -25.42 -1.64
CA SER A 306 15.92 -25.74 -2.59
C SER A 306 16.33 -27.22 -2.46
N GLN A 307 15.51 -28.16 -2.93
CA GLN A 307 15.96 -29.52 -3.23
C GLN A 307 16.08 -29.74 -4.75
N PRO A 308 17.14 -30.44 -5.19
CA PRO A 308 17.56 -30.48 -6.59
C PRO A 308 16.56 -31.27 -7.44
N SER A 309 16.34 -30.82 -8.67
CA SER A 309 15.82 -31.66 -9.74
C SER A 309 16.73 -32.87 -9.89
N PHE A 310 16.26 -34.03 -9.46
CA PHE A 310 16.85 -35.28 -9.88
C PHE A 310 16.35 -35.59 -11.29
N ASP A 311 17.30 -35.67 -12.21
CA ASP A 311 17.17 -36.19 -13.57
C ASP A 311 16.50 -37.57 -13.64
#